data_AF-A0A537YNF5-F1
#
_entry.id   AF-A0A537YNF5-F1
#
_cell.length_a   1.000
_cell.length_b   1.000
_cell.length_c   1.000
_cell.angle_alpha   90.00
_cell.angle_beta   90.00
_cell.angle_gamma   90.00
#
_symmetry.space_group_name_H-M   'P 1'
#
loop_
_entity.id
_entity.type
_entity.pdbx_description
1 polymer ?
#
loop_
_entity_poly.entity_id
_entity_poly.type
_entity_poly.pdbx_seq_one_letter_code
_entity_poly.pdbx_strand_id
1 'polypeptide(L)' 'MTLVGLYVALRSRLYREDGQTMAEYGVVLAVIALACIVAFTALSGGIAHALNNVAKVLP' A
#
# COMPACT_ATOMS: atom_id res chain seq x y z
N MET A 1 41.20 8.04 15.85
CA MET A 1 40.32 7.29 14.93
C MET A 1 41.14 6.15 14.35
N THR A 2 40.91 4.92 14.80
CA THR A 2 41.65 3.74 14.30
C THR A 2 41.10 3.32 12.93
N LEU A 3 41.92 2.71 12.08
CA LEU A 3 41.49 2.21 10.76
C LEU A 3 40.31 1.23 10.86
N VAL A 4 40.24 0.48 11.96
CA VAL A 4 39.12 -0.40 12.30
C VAL A 4 37.83 0.40 12.51
N GLY A 5 37.90 1.53 13.22
CA GLY A 5 36.74 2.41 13.41
C GLY A 5 36.22 3.01 12.10
N LEU A 6 37.13 3.37 11.19
CA LEU A 6 36.75 3.85 9.85
C LEU A 6 36.08 2.74 9.03
N TYR A 7 36.64 1.53 9.04
CA TYR A 7 36.07 0.38 8.34
C TYR A 7 34.66 0.02 8.86
N VAL A 8 34.48 0.01 10.18
CA VAL A 8 33.16 -0.27 10.81
C VAL A 8 32.16 0.83 10.48
N ALA A 9 32.57 2.11 10.51
CA ALA A 9 31.70 3.23 10.17
C ALA A 9 31.28 3.21 8.69
N LEU A 10 32.17 2.87 7.77
CA LEU A 10 31.81 2.74 6.35
C LEU A 10 30.88 1.54 6.12
N ARG A 11 31.18 0.40 6.74
CA ARG A 11 30.34 -0.80 6.65
C ARG A 11 28.93 -0.54 7.22
N SER A 12 28.82 0.11 8.37
CA SER A 12 27.51 0.40 9.00
C SER A 12 26.67 1.39 8.20
N ARG A 13 27.28 2.29 7.42
CA ARG A 13 26.57 3.22 6.53
C ARG A 13 26.07 2.55 5.26
N LEU A 14 26.84 1.61 4.71
CA LEU A 14 26.48 0.86 3.51
C LEU A 14 25.44 -0.24 3.79
N TYR A 15 25.45 -0.82 5.00
CA TYR A 15 24.52 -1.86 5.44
C TYR A 15 23.33 -1.32 6.25
N ARG A 16 23.06 -0.02 6.15
CA ARG A 16 22.08 0.64 6.99
C ARG A 16 20.68 0.44 6.42
N GLU A 17 19.87 -0.35 7.10
CA GLU A 17 18.46 -0.62 6.77
C GLU A 17 17.50 0.43 7.37
N ASP A 18 18.00 1.64 7.68
CA ASP A 18 17.20 2.73 8.24
C ASP A 18 16.08 3.11 7.25
N GLY A 19 14.86 2.60 7.49
CA GLY A 19 13.69 2.79 6.64
C GLY A 19 13.26 1.57 5.82
N GLN A 20 14.00 0.45 5.84
CA GLN A 20 13.59 -0.79 5.17
C GLN A 20 12.26 -1.31 5.71
N THR A 21 12.08 -1.29 7.04
CA THR A 21 10.82 -1.66 7.68
C THR A 21 9.67 -0.69 7.31
N MET A 22 9.94 0.60 7.15
CA MET A 22 8.92 1.55 6.66
C MET A 22 8.56 1.30 5.19
N ALA A 23 9.51 0.85 4.37
CA ALA A 23 9.26 0.45 3.00
C ALA A 23 8.41 -0.83 2.93
N GLU A 24 8.69 -1.83 3.77
CA GLU A 24 7.88 -3.06 3.87
C GLU A 24 6.42 -2.75 4.23
N TYR A 25 6.19 -1.94 5.27
CA TYR A 25 4.84 -1.51 5.62
C TYR A 25 4.19 -0.63 4.55
N GLY A 26 4.98 0.22 3.87
CA GLY A 26 4.51 1.06 2.77
C GLY A 26 4.00 0.25 1.57
N VAL A 27 4.69 -0.84 1.21
CA VAL A 27 4.26 -1.74 0.12
C VAL A 27 2.98 -2.47 0.52
N VAL A 28 2.88 -2.97 1.75
CA VAL A 28 1.65 -3.63 2.25
C VAL A 28 0.47 -2.66 2.23
N LEU A 29 0.66 -1.43 2.71
CA LEU A 29 -0.36 -0.38 2.67
C LEU A 29 -0.80 -0.06 1.23
N ALA A 30 0.13 0.02 0.28
CA ALA A 30 -0.19 0.29 -1.12
C ALA A 30 -1.07 -0.82 -1.73
N VAL A 31 -0.76 -2.09 -1.44
CA VAL A 31 -1.57 -3.24 -1.91
C VAL A 31 -2.97 -3.21 -1.28
N ILE A 32 -3.08 -2.94 0.03
CA ILE A 32 -4.37 -2.83 0.71
C ILE A 32 -5.18 -1.65 0.16
N ALA A 33 -4.55 -0.51 -0.08
CA ALA A 33 -5.21 0.66 -0.66
C ALA A 33 -5.80 0.35 -2.04
N LEU A 34 -5.02 -0.32 -2.90
CA LEU A 34 -5.51 -0.76 -4.22
C LEU A 34 -6.69 -1.73 -4.09
N ALA A 35 -6.60 -2.70 -3.18
CA ALA A 35 -7.68 -3.66 -2.93
C ALA A 35 -8.97 -2.97 -2.46
N CYS A 36 -8.86 -1.99 -1.55
CA CYS A 36 -9.99 -1.19 -1.09
C CYS A 36 -10.63 -0.39 -2.24
N ILE A 37 -9.83 0.23 -3.10
CA ILE A 37 -10.33 0.97 -4.27
C ILE A 37 -11.15 0.04 -5.16
N VAL A 38 -10.58 -1.11 -5.54
CA VAL A 38 -11.27 -2.10 -6.39
C VAL A 38 -12.56 -2.59 -5.75
N ALA A 39 -12.53 -2.93 -4.46
CA ALA A 39 -13.69 -3.42 -3.73
C ALA A 39 -14.81 -2.38 -3.68
N PHE A 40 -14.50 -1.12 -3.37
CA PHE A 40 -15.50 -0.07 -3.31
C PHE A 40 -16.04 0.34 -4.68
N THR A 41 -15.21 0.31 -5.74
CA THR A 41 -15.68 0.52 -7.11
C THR A 41 -16.63 -0.60 -7.56
N ALA A 42 -16.31 -1.85 -7.26
CA ALA A 42 -17.18 -2.98 -7.59
C ALA A 42 -18.51 -2.90 -6.81
N LEU A 43 -18.43 -2.58 -5.50
CA LEU A 43 -19.61 -2.44 -4.65
C LEU A 43 -20.52 -1.30 -5.12
N SER A 44 -19.96 -0.12 -5.43
CA SER A 44 -20.75 1.02 -5.89
C SER A 44 -21.42 0.73 -7.24
N GLY A 45 -20.71 0.05 -8.15
CA GLY A 45 -21.28 -0.44 -9.40
C GLY A 45 -22.45 -1.41 -9.16
N GLY A 46 -22.28 -2.40 -8.29
CA GLY A 46 -23.32 -3.35 -7.92
C GLY A 46 -24.58 -2.69 -7.35
N ILE A 47 -24.40 -1.73 -6.44
CA ILE A 47 -25.50 -0.94 -5.86
C ILE A 47 -26.22 -0.14 -6.95
N ALA A 48 -25.47 0.56 -7.81
CA ALA A 48 -26.05 1.34 -8.90
C ALA A 48 -26.85 0.46 -9.87
N HIS A 49 -26.34 -0.73 -10.21
CA HIS A 49 -27.06 -1.69 -11.04
C HIS A 49 -28.37 -2.15 -10.38
N ALA A 50 -28.35 -2.48 -9.09
CA ALA A 50 -29.54 -2.89 -8.34
C ALA A 50 -30.59 -1.77 -8.32
N LEU A 51 -30.19 -0.53 -8.02
CA LEU A 51 -31.08 0.62 -8.01
C LEU A 51 -31.68 0.89 -9.39
N ASN A 52 -30.87 0.83 -10.46
CA ASN A 52 -31.35 1.00 -11.82
C ASN A 52 -32.35 -0.08 -12.24
N ASN A 53 -32.19 -1.32 -11.76
CA ASN A 53 -33.14 -2.38 -12.01
C ASN A 53 -34.49 -2.11 -11.34
N VAL A 54 -34.50 -1.57 -10.12
CA VAL A 54 -35.72 -1.13 -9.44
C VAL A 54 -36.34 0.07 -10.15
N ALA A 55 -35.53 1.05 -10.55
CA ALA A 55 -36.02 2.24 -11.26
C ALA A 55 -36.74 1.88 -12.57
N LYS A 56 -36.29 0.84 -13.28
CA LYS A 56 -36.91 0.36 -14.52
C LYS A 56 -38.28 -0.28 -14.34
N VAL A 57 -38.63 -0.74 -13.14
CA VAL A 57 -39.92 -1.38 -12.87
C VAL A 57 -40.94 -0.42 -12.25
N LEU A 58 -40.51 0.79 -11.89
CA LEU A 58 -41.41 1.85 -11.47
C LEU A 58 -42.09 2.46 -12.71
N PRO A 59 -43.43 2.66 -12.67
CA PRO A 59 -44.19 3.23 -13.79
C PRO A 59 -43.85 4.69 -14.07
#